data_AF-P06013-F1
#
_entry.id   AF-P06013-F1
#
_cell.length_a   1.000
_cell.length_b   1.000
_cell.length_c   1.000
_cell.angle_alpha   90.00
_cell.angle_beta   90.00
_cell.angle_gamma   90.00
#
_symmetry.space_group_name_H-M   'P 1'
#
loop_
_entity.id
_entity.type
_entity.pdbx_description
1 polymer ?
#
loop_
_entity_poly.entity_id
_entity_poly.type
_entity_poly.pdbx_seq_one_letter_code
_entity_poly.pdbx_strand_id
1 'polypeptide(L)'
;ASGKGCLLGHDNSGYYQAKKLQGEDNTECDLEPHELKLSPLEIEVTDADGFTNGLAPGVADSHQTQGTKECGLLTAHGNNGLAKSGALDQNPKLLMGVFTVASSNSALTVADLTKAATSAIANTGLGQAHAAVKAIQDANPAANDNTSTSEDTAELQTAIMHLELQAATAGSRNMKEETKKIFTNKVQDTITKVLHNVYSHQITVPFVNNGKDTPLRSIPNTGELMEILAFYEQKVADNTAKTQKELTEAQQAMKTDRSGDGGCTQITEPTACNSKPFCSYNESTTDDDKKCKYNATKATENGVPVAQTQTGGSETTTEK
;
A
#
# COMPACT_ATOMS: atom_id res chain seq x y z
N ALA A 1 -14.61 61.84 10.16
CA ALA A 1 -13.63 60.75 10.02
C ALA A 1 -12.24 61.37 9.98
N SER A 2 -11.50 61.30 11.09
CA SER A 2 -10.16 61.87 11.25
C SER A 2 -9.22 61.39 10.14
N GLY A 3 -8.28 62.22 9.69
CA GLY A 3 -7.27 61.89 8.66
C GLY A 3 -6.27 60.79 9.05
N LYS A 4 -6.68 59.84 9.90
CA LYS A 4 -5.87 58.72 10.40
C LYS A 4 -6.55 57.40 10.04
N GLY A 5 -5.79 56.49 9.45
CA GLY A 5 -6.24 55.16 9.05
C GLY A 5 -5.11 54.43 8.33
N CYS A 6 -4.92 53.14 8.64
CA CYS A 6 -3.84 52.33 8.09
C CYS A 6 -4.25 51.38 6.97
N LEU A 7 -5.55 51.11 6.86
CA LEU A 7 -6.11 50.29 5.79
C LEU A 7 -7.21 51.10 5.12
N LEU A 8 -7.05 51.37 3.83
CA LEU A 8 -7.93 52.22 3.05
C LEU A 8 -8.66 51.38 2.00
N GLY A 9 -9.95 51.66 1.81
CA GLY A 9 -10.72 51.18 0.67
C GLY A 9 -10.41 51.97 -0.60
N HIS A 10 -11.00 51.54 -1.72
CA HIS A 10 -10.83 52.18 -3.03
C HIS A 10 -11.24 53.67 -3.04
N ASP A 11 -12.20 54.04 -2.20
CA ASP A 11 -12.67 55.42 -2.02
C ASP A 11 -11.81 56.23 -1.02
N ASN A 12 -10.68 55.68 -0.56
CA ASN A 12 -9.82 56.21 0.50
C ASN A 12 -10.52 56.37 1.86
N SER A 13 -11.66 55.68 2.07
CA SER A 13 -12.25 55.52 3.38
C SER A 13 -11.44 54.52 4.19
N GLY A 14 -11.31 54.75 5.50
CA GLY A 14 -10.64 53.79 6.38
C GLY A 14 -11.55 52.60 6.67
N TYR A 15 -11.01 51.39 6.60
CA TYR A 15 -11.69 50.21 7.15
C TYR A 15 -11.61 50.25 8.68
N TYR A 16 -12.77 50.15 9.35
CA TYR A 16 -12.87 50.03 10.81
C TYR A 16 -13.69 48.78 11.15
N GLN A 17 -13.13 47.87 11.97
CA GLN A 17 -13.81 46.66 12.47
C GLN A 17 -14.41 45.76 11.37
N ALA A 18 -13.77 45.68 10.20
CA ALA A 18 -14.22 44.77 9.14
C ALA A 18 -13.94 43.32 9.55
N LYS A 19 -14.89 42.41 9.30
CA LYS A 19 -14.65 40.96 9.31
C LYS A 19 -14.20 40.43 7.95
N LYS A 20 -14.39 41.27 6.93
CA LYS A 20 -14.13 40.98 5.52
C LYS A 20 -13.60 42.25 4.88
N LEU A 21 -12.54 42.11 4.09
CA LEU A 21 -11.97 43.17 3.29
C LEU A 21 -12.33 42.95 1.82
N GLN A 22 -12.52 44.04 1.10
CA GLN A 22 -12.68 44.02 -0.35
C GLN A 22 -11.51 44.77 -0.96
N GLY A 23 -10.71 44.06 -1.74
CA GLY A 23 -9.57 44.58 -2.50
C GLY A 23 -9.96 45.04 -3.90
N GLU A 24 -8.94 45.27 -4.71
CA GLU A 24 -9.10 45.50 -6.15
C GLU A 24 -9.77 44.28 -6.82
N ASP A 25 -10.49 44.53 -7.92
CA ASP A 25 -11.23 43.52 -8.68
C ASP A 25 -12.26 42.71 -7.87
N ASN A 26 -12.77 43.30 -6.78
CA ASN A 26 -13.68 42.64 -5.83
C ASN A 26 -13.07 41.40 -5.15
N THR A 27 -11.74 41.33 -5.05
CA THR A 27 -11.07 40.27 -4.29
C THR A 27 -11.48 40.36 -2.83
N GLU A 28 -12.16 39.33 -2.33
CA GLU A 28 -12.62 39.28 -0.96
C GLU A 28 -11.59 38.60 -0.06
N CYS A 29 -11.34 39.17 1.11
CA CYS A 29 -10.44 38.61 2.12
C CYS A 29 -11.15 38.57 3.47
N ASP A 30 -11.63 37.39 3.85
CA ASP A 30 -12.20 37.18 5.18
C ASP A 30 -11.08 37.17 6.23
N LEU A 31 -11.28 37.93 7.30
CA LEU A 31 -10.35 38.05 8.42
C LEU A 31 -10.64 37.04 9.53
N GLU A 32 -11.67 36.21 9.34
CA GLU A 32 -12.04 35.12 10.24
C GLU A 32 -11.57 33.78 9.64
N PRO A 33 -11.00 32.87 10.46
CA PRO A 33 -10.68 31.53 10.01
C PRO A 33 -11.93 30.80 9.50
N HIS A 34 -11.80 30.13 8.37
CA HIS A 34 -12.84 29.24 7.85
C HIS A 34 -12.76 27.86 8.52
N GLU A 35 -13.90 27.18 8.60
CA GLU A 35 -13.93 25.76 8.95
C GLU A 35 -13.10 24.97 7.93
N LEU A 36 -12.17 24.14 8.41
CA LEU A 36 -11.34 23.32 7.54
C LEU A 36 -12.22 22.27 6.85
N LYS A 37 -12.38 22.42 5.54
CA LYS A 37 -13.05 21.43 4.68
C LYS A 37 -12.03 20.85 3.72
N LEU A 38 -12.04 19.53 3.58
CA LEU A 38 -11.28 18.86 2.53
C LEU A 38 -11.87 19.28 1.18
N SER A 39 -11.08 20.00 0.40
CA SER A 39 -11.39 20.41 -0.97
C SER A 39 -10.22 20.00 -1.86
N PRO A 40 -10.44 19.69 -3.15
CA PRO A 40 -9.37 19.73 -4.14
C PRO A 40 -8.60 21.04 -3.96
N LEU A 41 -7.28 20.92 -3.88
CA LEU A 41 -6.42 22.05 -3.62
C LEU A 41 -6.26 22.83 -4.93
N GLU A 42 -6.99 23.92 -5.09
CA GLU A 42 -6.81 24.87 -6.19
C GLU A 42 -5.58 25.75 -5.90
N ILE A 43 -4.38 25.22 -6.17
CA ILE A 43 -3.12 25.93 -5.93
C ILE A 43 -2.68 26.68 -7.19
N GLU A 44 -3.51 27.58 -7.70
CA GLU A 44 -3.06 28.54 -8.72
C GLU A 44 -2.41 29.79 -8.09
N VAL A 45 -2.34 29.84 -6.75
CA VAL A 45 -1.81 30.99 -6.00
C VAL A 45 -0.29 31.03 -5.90
N THR A 46 0.41 29.95 -6.28
CA THR A 46 1.88 29.88 -6.25
C THR A 46 2.46 29.18 -7.47
N ASP A 47 3.65 29.59 -7.88
CA ASP A 47 4.48 28.92 -8.88
C ASP A 47 5.85 28.52 -8.27
N ALA A 48 6.84 28.21 -9.13
CA ALA A 48 8.18 27.83 -8.68
C ALA A 48 8.93 28.98 -7.96
N ASP A 49 8.62 30.23 -8.28
CA ASP A 49 9.35 31.40 -7.79
C ASP A 49 8.68 31.99 -6.54
N GLY A 50 7.35 31.99 -6.46
CA GLY A 50 6.63 32.59 -5.34
C GLY A 50 5.11 32.54 -5.45
N PHE A 51 4.46 33.56 -4.90
CA PHE A 51 3.01 33.77 -5.01
C PHE A 51 2.69 34.50 -6.31
N THR A 52 1.85 33.92 -7.18
CA THR A 52 1.57 34.42 -8.55
C THR A 52 0.94 35.81 -8.55
N ASN A 53 0.05 36.06 -7.58
CA ASN A 53 -0.56 37.36 -7.31
C ASN A 53 0.03 38.03 -6.06
N GLY A 54 1.28 37.70 -5.74
CA GLY A 54 2.01 38.21 -4.59
C GLY A 54 2.32 39.71 -4.73
N LEU A 55 2.39 40.39 -3.59
CA LEU A 55 2.81 41.78 -3.54
C LEU A 55 4.25 41.93 -4.05
N ALA A 56 4.46 42.82 -5.02
CA ALA A 56 5.77 43.20 -5.53
C ALA A 56 6.22 44.56 -4.95
N PRO A 57 7.55 44.84 -4.91
CA PRO A 57 8.05 46.15 -4.53
C PRO A 57 7.48 47.22 -5.45
N GLY A 58 6.85 48.24 -4.86
CA GLY A 58 6.35 49.39 -5.59
C GLY A 58 7.44 50.42 -5.86
N VAL A 59 7.13 51.43 -6.66
CA VAL A 59 7.99 52.60 -6.82
C VAL A 59 7.69 53.58 -5.70
N ALA A 60 8.72 54.02 -4.97
CA ALA A 60 8.62 55.03 -3.90
C ALA A 60 7.50 54.73 -2.87
N ASP A 61 6.59 55.69 -2.66
CA ASP A 61 5.55 55.62 -1.64
C ASP A 61 4.22 55.03 -2.11
N SER A 62 4.23 54.31 -3.25
CA SER A 62 3.04 53.72 -3.87
C SER A 62 2.21 52.81 -2.95
N HIS A 63 2.83 52.18 -1.95
CA HIS A 63 2.15 51.29 -1.00
C HIS A 63 1.66 51.97 0.30
N GLN A 64 1.92 53.26 0.48
CA GLN A 64 1.85 53.89 1.82
C GLN A 64 1.32 55.33 1.83
N THR A 65 1.16 55.99 0.68
CA THR A 65 0.74 57.40 0.63
C THR A 65 -0.64 57.61 0.03
N GLN A 66 -1.50 58.22 0.84
CA GLN A 66 -2.69 58.96 0.42
C GLN A 66 -2.60 60.33 1.08
N GLY A 67 -2.63 61.41 0.30
CA GLY A 67 -2.27 62.76 0.78
C GLY A 67 -3.12 63.31 1.93
N THR A 68 -4.23 62.68 2.27
CA THR A 68 -5.15 63.09 3.35
C THR A 68 -5.23 62.10 4.51
N LYS A 69 -4.47 61.00 4.46
CA LYS A 69 -4.53 59.89 5.41
C LYS A 69 -3.14 59.53 5.92
N GLU A 70 -2.99 59.57 7.24
CA GLU A 70 -1.78 59.16 7.93
C GLU A 70 -1.96 57.78 8.58
N CYS A 71 -0.96 56.91 8.43
CA CYS A 71 -0.86 55.65 9.15
C CYS A 71 0.37 55.64 10.05
N GLY A 72 0.17 55.85 11.35
CA GLY A 72 1.27 55.85 12.32
C GLY A 72 2.02 54.52 12.41
N LEU A 73 1.41 53.39 12.00
CA LEU A 73 2.07 52.08 11.96
C LEU A 73 3.17 51.99 10.89
N LEU A 74 3.09 52.81 9.84
CA LEU A 74 4.06 52.82 8.74
C LEU A 74 5.11 53.93 8.91
N THR A 75 5.23 54.49 10.12
CA THR A 75 6.22 55.53 10.43
C THR A 75 6.96 55.15 11.70
N ALA A 76 8.25 54.84 11.62
CA ALA A 76 9.08 54.51 12.80
C ALA A 76 10.00 55.69 13.24
N HIS A 77 9.69 56.90 12.78
CA HIS A 77 10.40 58.14 13.06
C HIS A 77 9.44 59.28 13.44
N GLY A 78 9.87 60.16 14.32
CA GLY A 78 9.15 61.38 14.68
C GLY A 78 7.98 61.13 15.64
N ASN A 79 7.16 62.16 15.83
CA ASN A 79 6.15 62.19 16.90
C ASN A 79 4.78 61.63 16.48
N ASN A 80 4.59 61.30 15.20
CA ASN A 80 3.30 60.86 14.65
C ASN A 80 3.29 59.37 14.24
N GLY A 81 4.35 58.64 14.58
CA GLY A 81 4.54 57.23 14.22
C GLY A 81 4.45 56.25 15.40
N LEU A 82 5.09 55.10 15.22
CA LEU A 82 5.28 54.05 16.24
C LEU A 82 6.15 54.51 17.42
N ALA A 83 7.11 55.42 17.17
CA ALA A 83 7.96 55.98 18.21
C ALA A 83 7.23 57.12 18.94
N LYS A 84 7.38 57.19 20.28
CA LYS A 84 6.88 58.33 21.07
C LYS A 84 7.67 59.61 20.80
N SER A 85 8.97 59.47 20.54
CA SER A 85 9.90 60.55 20.20
C SER A 85 11.12 59.98 19.51
N GLY A 86 11.68 60.69 18.54
CA GLY A 86 12.88 60.24 17.79
C GLY A 86 12.57 59.10 16.83
N ALA A 87 13.56 58.25 16.57
CA ALA A 87 13.44 57.07 15.74
C ALA A 87 13.46 55.80 16.60
N LEU A 88 12.86 54.71 16.12
CA LEU A 88 13.08 53.39 16.72
C LEU A 88 14.52 52.92 16.44
N ASP A 89 15.13 52.19 17.39
CA ASP A 89 16.50 51.70 17.27
C ASP A 89 16.69 50.66 16.15
N GLN A 90 15.60 50.04 15.70
CA GLN A 90 15.57 49.03 14.64
C GLN A 90 14.37 49.27 13.74
N ASN A 91 14.47 48.84 12.48
CA ASN A 91 13.35 48.87 11.54
C ASN A 91 12.32 47.79 11.93
N PRO A 92 11.10 48.14 12.33
CA PRO A 92 10.06 47.15 12.60
C PRO A 92 9.70 46.35 11.35
N LYS A 93 9.41 45.07 11.56
CA LYS A 93 8.93 44.15 10.53
C LYS A 93 7.47 43.80 10.79
N LEU A 94 6.59 44.10 9.84
CA LEU A 94 5.16 43.76 9.89
C LEU A 94 4.84 42.64 8.89
N LEU A 95 3.67 42.03 9.03
CA LEU A 95 3.17 40.96 8.16
C LEU A 95 4.23 39.87 7.92
N MET A 96 4.73 39.27 9.00
CA MET A 96 5.76 38.22 8.94
C MET A 96 7.04 38.62 8.20
N GLY A 97 7.36 39.91 8.09
CA GLY A 97 8.57 40.40 7.43
C GLY A 97 8.38 40.90 6.00
N VAL A 98 7.15 40.92 5.47
CA VAL A 98 6.85 41.52 4.16
C VAL A 98 7.10 43.01 4.16
N PHE A 99 6.71 43.69 5.24
CA PHE A 99 6.84 45.13 5.38
C PHE A 99 7.95 45.45 6.36
N THR A 100 8.94 46.23 5.93
CA THR A 100 9.95 46.81 6.80
C THR A 100 9.75 48.31 6.89
N VAL A 101 9.34 48.78 8.06
CA VAL A 101 9.14 50.20 8.34
C VAL A 101 10.49 50.82 8.67
N ALA A 102 10.95 51.79 7.87
CA ALA A 102 12.23 52.43 8.11
C ALA A 102 12.19 53.29 9.37
N SER A 103 13.21 53.18 10.23
CA SER A 103 13.43 54.09 11.35
C SER A 103 13.96 55.46 10.90
N SER A 104 14.36 55.59 9.63
CA SER A 104 14.58 56.88 8.96
C SER A 104 13.28 57.44 8.38
N ASN A 105 13.30 58.70 7.95
CA ASN A 105 12.20 59.32 7.20
C ASN A 105 12.20 58.81 5.74
N SER A 106 11.99 57.50 5.57
CA SER A 106 12.07 56.80 4.29
C SER A 106 10.83 55.96 4.04
N ALA A 107 10.60 55.67 2.76
CA ALA A 107 9.56 54.78 2.30
C ALA A 107 9.60 53.40 2.98
N LEU A 108 8.43 52.81 3.22
CA LEU A 108 8.25 51.40 3.56
C LEU A 108 8.92 50.50 2.51
N THR A 109 9.77 49.58 2.96
CA THR A 109 10.29 48.52 2.09
C THR A 109 9.32 47.35 2.07
N VAL A 110 8.95 46.92 0.87
CA VAL A 110 8.05 45.79 0.62
C VAL A 110 8.84 44.64 0.01
N ALA A 111 8.78 43.46 0.63
CA ALA A 111 9.39 42.25 0.10
C ALA A 111 8.61 41.74 -1.13
N ASP A 112 9.33 41.19 -2.09
CA ASP A 112 8.76 40.62 -3.31
C ASP A 112 8.21 39.21 -3.07
N LEU A 113 6.90 39.10 -2.86
CA LEU A 113 6.21 37.83 -2.65
C LEU A 113 6.16 36.97 -3.91
N THR A 114 6.33 37.57 -5.09
CA THR A 114 6.48 36.79 -6.35
C THR A 114 7.81 36.03 -6.40
N LYS A 115 8.74 36.35 -5.49
CA LYS A 115 10.06 35.70 -5.34
C LYS A 115 10.23 35.08 -3.95
N ALA A 116 9.19 34.40 -3.47
CA ALA A 116 9.18 33.78 -2.16
C ALA A 116 10.26 32.69 -2.00
N ALA A 117 10.68 32.04 -3.09
CA ALA A 117 11.69 30.99 -3.06
C ALA A 117 13.14 31.51 -2.96
N THR A 118 13.42 32.75 -3.39
CA THR A 118 14.80 33.21 -3.62
C THR A 118 15.17 34.53 -2.94
N SER A 119 14.20 35.25 -2.38
CA SER A 119 14.44 36.55 -1.73
C SER A 119 14.60 36.44 -0.21
N ALA A 120 14.81 37.58 0.46
CA ALA A 120 14.86 37.65 1.93
C ALA A 120 13.60 37.09 2.62
N ILE A 121 12.48 36.99 1.89
CA ILE A 121 11.23 36.44 2.43
C ILE A 121 11.26 34.90 2.55
N ALA A 122 12.19 34.21 1.87
CA ALA A 122 12.28 32.73 1.86
C ALA A 122 12.42 32.13 3.28
N ASN A 123 13.09 32.85 4.18
CA ASN A 123 13.29 32.43 5.57
C ASN A 123 12.19 32.93 6.53
N THR A 124 11.17 33.61 6.03
CA THR A 124 10.03 34.05 6.84
C THR A 124 8.91 33.02 6.80
N GLY A 125 7.88 33.18 7.62
CA GLY A 125 6.77 32.22 7.60
C GLY A 125 5.98 32.20 6.29
N LEU A 126 6.00 33.27 5.47
CA LEU A 126 5.41 33.23 4.12
C LEU A 126 6.30 32.48 3.11
N GLY A 127 7.62 32.59 3.24
CA GLY A 127 8.55 31.77 2.46
C GLY A 127 8.42 30.28 2.82
N GLN A 128 8.29 29.97 4.11
CA GLN A 128 8.01 28.60 4.58
C GLN A 128 6.65 28.10 4.09
N ALA A 129 5.62 28.95 4.07
CA ALA A 129 4.30 28.59 3.52
C ALA A 129 4.39 28.27 2.01
N HIS A 130 5.09 29.10 1.23
CA HIS A 130 5.37 28.82 -0.19
C HIS A 130 6.08 27.47 -0.37
N ALA A 131 7.16 27.23 0.39
CA ALA A 131 7.90 25.96 0.33
C ALA A 131 7.02 24.75 0.69
N ALA A 132 6.13 24.87 1.68
CA ALA A 132 5.22 23.81 2.07
C ALA A 132 4.17 23.52 0.99
N VAL A 133 3.58 24.56 0.41
CA VAL A 133 2.63 24.43 -0.71
C VAL A 133 3.32 23.78 -1.91
N LYS A 134 4.53 24.22 -2.25
CA LYS A 134 5.32 23.64 -3.34
C LYS A 134 5.66 22.18 -3.12
N ALA A 135 6.01 21.79 -1.89
CA ALA A 135 6.25 20.39 -1.53
C ALA A 135 4.99 19.51 -1.72
N ILE A 136 3.79 20.06 -1.48
CA ILE A 136 2.52 19.35 -1.75
C ILE A 136 2.24 19.25 -3.25
N GLN A 137 2.53 20.30 -4.04
CA GLN A 137 2.40 20.26 -5.51
C GLN A 137 3.35 19.25 -6.15
N ASP A 138 4.59 19.22 -5.66
CA ASP A 138 5.65 18.36 -6.17
C ASP A 138 5.57 16.93 -5.60
N ALA A 139 4.70 16.70 -4.60
CA ALA A 139 4.39 15.37 -4.14
C ALA A 139 3.79 14.59 -5.30
N ASN A 140 4.57 13.65 -5.83
CA ASN A 140 4.11 12.74 -6.86
C ASN A 140 3.51 11.50 -6.17
N PRO A 141 2.19 11.42 -5.93
CA PRO A 141 1.60 10.24 -5.31
C PRO A 141 1.91 8.96 -6.11
N ALA A 142 2.06 9.08 -7.42
CA ALA A 142 2.41 7.97 -8.31
C ALA A 142 3.83 7.41 -8.07
N ALA A 143 4.67 8.08 -7.28
CA ALA A 143 5.92 7.49 -6.79
C ALA A 143 5.67 6.23 -5.93
N ASN A 144 4.44 6.07 -5.39
CA ASN A 144 4.01 4.90 -4.63
C ASN A 144 3.17 3.93 -5.48
N ASP A 145 2.97 4.20 -6.76
CA ASP A 145 2.30 3.25 -7.65
C ASP A 145 3.20 2.03 -7.87
N ASN A 146 2.57 0.86 -8.04
CA ASN A 146 3.32 -0.36 -8.31
C ASN A 146 3.96 -0.30 -9.71
N THR A 147 5.28 -0.15 -9.77
CA THR A 147 6.09 -0.15 -10.99
C THR A 147 6.73 -1.51 -11.30
N SER A 148 6.43 -2.55 -10.51
CA SER A 148 6.97 -3.91 -10.67
C SER A 148 6.29 -4.69 -11.80
N THR A 149 6.29 -4.11 -13.00
CA THR A 149 5.65 -4.68 -14.20
C THR A 149 6.64 -5.05 -15.30
N SER A 150 7.94 -4.83 -15.09
CA SER A 150 9.00 -5.12 -16.06
C SER A 150 9.98 -6.14 -15.51
N GLU A 151 10.57 -6.96 -16.38
CA GLU A 151 11.68 -7.85 -16.02
C GLU A 151 12.93 -7.12 -15.51
N ASP A 152 13.00 -5.80 -15.70
CA ASP A 152 14.10 -4.95 -15.23
C ASP A 152 13.86 -4.37 -13.83
N THR A 153 12.67 -4.55 -13.24
CA THR A 153 12.34 -3.99 -11.92
C THR A 153 13.02 -4.77 -10.80
N ALA A 154 13.80 -4.07 -9.95
CA ALA A 154 14.64 -4.66 -8.91
C ALA A 154 13.84 -5.43 -7.85
N GLU A 155 12.66 -4.92 -7.50
CA GLU A 155 11.75 -5.52 -6.53
C GLU A 155 11.19 -6.86 -7.05
N LEU A 156 10.79 -6.91 -8.33
CA LEU A 156 10.34 -8.14 -8.97
C LEU A 156 11.46 -9.19 -9.04
N GLN A 157 12.66 -8.78 -9.44
CA GLN A 157 13.82 -9.67 -9.49
C GLN A 157 14.17 -10.20 -8.10
N THR A 158 14.08 -9.36 -7.07
CA THR A 158 14.33 -9.76 -5.67
C THR A 158 13.28 -10.76 -5.18
N ALA A 159 12.01 -10.57 -5.52
CA ALA A 159 10.95 -11.51 -5.20
C ALA A 159 11.18 -12.88 -5.85
N ILE A 160 11.54 -12.90 -7.14
CA ILE A 160 11.86 -14.13 -7.88
C ILE A 160 13.09 -14.84 -7.30
N MET A 161 14.11 -14.06 -6.92
CA MET A 161 15.31 -14.59 -6.27
C MET A 161 14.98 -15.34 -4.98
N HIS A 162 14.13 -14.76 -4.12
CA HIS A 162 13.78 -15.37 -2.83
C HIS A 162 12.74 -16.48 -2.94
N LEU A 163 11.70 -16.30 -3.76
CA LEU A 163 10.53 -17.20 -3.77
C LEU A 163 10.71 -18.37 -4.74
N GLU A 164 11.12 -18.09 -5.98
CA GLU A 164 11.24 -19.12 -7.03
C GLU A 164 12.62 -19.79 -6.99
N LEU A 165 13.66 -18.96 -6.89
CA LEU A 165 15.04 -19.42 -6.93
C LEU A 165 15.59 -19.84 -5.56
N GLN A 166 14.88 -19.53 -4.48
CA GLN A 166 15.23 -19.83 -3.09
C GLN A 166 16.69 -19.48 -2.75
N ALA A 167 17.15 -18.32 -3.23
CA ALA A 167 18.53 -17.88 -3.11
C ALA A 167 18.62 -16.56 -2.33
N ALA A 168 19.61 -16.42 -1.45
CA ALA A 168 19.84 -15.16 -0.70
C ALA A 168 20.47 -14.05 -1.56
N THR A 169 21.16 -14.39 -2.65
CA THR A 169 21.79 -13.44 -3.57
C THR A 169 21.69 -13.93 -5.02
N ALA A 170 21.85 -13.02 -5.99
CA ALA A 170 21.79 -13.36 -7.42
C ALA A 170 23.00 -14.18 -7.88
N GLY A 171 24.13 -14.10 -7.17
CA GLY A 171 25.40 -14.70 -7.60
C GLY A 171 25.81 -14.21 -9.00
N SER A 172 26.10 -15.13 -9.91
CA SER A 172 26.41 -14.85 -11.33
C SER A 172 25.18 -14.88 -12.25
N ARG A 173 23.95 -14.98 -11.72
CA ARG A 173 22.73 -15.11 -12.52
C ARG A 173 22.37 -13.79 -13.18
N ASN A 174 21.80 -13.88 -14.39
CA ASN A 174 21.15 -12.76 -15.04
C ASN A 174 19.68 -12.71 -14.59
N MET A 175 19.39 -11.85 -13.61
CA MET A 175 18.06 -11.78 -13.01
C MET A 175 16.96 -11.36 -13.98
N LYS A 176 17.29 -10.59 -15.02
CA LYS A 176 16.33 -10.27 -16.10
C LYS A 176 15.89 -11.53 -16.83
N GLU A 177 16.83 -12.39 -17.18
CA GLU A 177 16.53 -13.64 -17.89
C GLU A 177 15.88 -14.68 -16.97
N GLU A 178 16.30 -14.78 -15.71
CA GLU A 178 15.58 -15.62 -14.73
C GLU A 178 14.14 -15.15 -14.54
N THR A 179 13.91 -13.84 -14.53
CA THR A 179 12.56 -13.25 -14.44
C THR A 179 11.70 -13.68 -15.63
N LYS A 180 12.21 -13.52 -16.85
CA LYS A 180 11.49 -13.92 -18.07
C LYS A 180 11.12 -15.40 -18.10
N LYS A 181 11.91 -16.30 -17.50
CA LYS A 181 11.60 -17.74 -17.47
C LYS A 181 10.32 -18.07 -16.69
N ILE A 182 9.95 -17.24 -15.70
CA ILE A 182 8.74 -17.44 -14.88
C ILE A 182 7.48 -17.02 -15.65
N PHE A 183 7.59 -16.03 -16.53
CA PHE A 183 6.44 -15.48 -17.26
C PHE A 183 6.32 -16.12 -18.65
N THR A 184 5.19 -16.76 -18.94
CA THR A 184 4.96 -17.45 -20.23
C THR A 184 4.87 -16.51 -21.43
N ASN A 185 4.58 -15.23 -21.20
CA ASN A 185 4.47 -14.16 -22.20
C ASN A 185 5.31 -12.96 -21.73
N LYS A 186 5.18 -11.81 -22.42
CA LYS A 186 5.75 -10.56 -21.91
C LYS A 186 5.37 -10.37 -20.43
N VAL A 187 6.37 -10.00 -19.63
CA VAL A 187 6.23 -9.88 -18.17
C VAL A 187 5.08 -8.94 -17.81
N GLN A 188 5.05 -7.76 -18.42
CA GLN A 188 4.01 -6.75 -18.22
C GLN A 188 2.60 -7.28 -18.53
N ASP A 189 2.41 -7.95 -19.68
CA ASP A 189 1.11 -8.48 -20.09
C ASP A 189 0.64 -9.57 -19.13
N THR A 190 1.56 -10.43 -18.69
CA THR A 190 1.25 -11.51 -17.75
C THR A 190 0.86 -10.96 -16.38
N ILE A 191 1.63 -9.99 -15.84
CA ILE A 191 1.33 -9.34 -14.56
C ILE A 191 -0.01 -8.60 -14.63
N THR A 192 -0.25 -7.83 -15.70
CA THR A 192 -1.53 -7.12 -15.90
C THR A 192 -2.71 -8.08 -15.93
N LYS A 193 -2.56 -9.22 -16.61
CA LYS A 193 -3.60 -10.27 -16.67
C LYS A 193 -3.84 -10.92 -15.31
N VAL A 194 -2.78 -11.23 -14.56
CA VAL A 194 -2.88 -11.81 -13.21
C VAL A 194 -3.57 -10.83 -12.26
N LEU A 195 -3.15 -9.56 -12.23
CA LEU A 195 -3.78 -8.52 -11.41
C LEU A 195 -5.25 -8.33 -11.77
N HIS A 196 -5.58 -8.30 -13.06
CA HIS A 196 -6.97 -8.23 -13.51
C HIS A 196 -7.80 -9.42 -13.00
N ASN A 197 -7.25 -10.63 -13.08
CA ASN A 197 -7.92 -11.83 -12.57
C ASN A 197 -8.11 -11.79 -11.05
N VAL A 198 -7.10 -11.36 -10.30
CA VAL A 198 -7.16 -11.20 -8.83
C VAL A 198 -8.22 -10.16 -8.46
N TYR A 199 -8.19 -8.98 -9.10
CA TYR A 199 -9.13 -7.88 -8.85
C TYR A 199 -10.58 -8.22 -9.20
N SER A 200 -10.77 -9.04 -10.24
CA SER A 200 -12.10 -9.47 -10.69
C SER A 200 -12.59 -10.74 -9.99
N HIS A 201 -11.76 -11.36 -9.15
CA HIS A 201 -12.13 -12.59 -8.45
C HIS A 201 -13.27 -12.29 -7.47
N GLN A 202 -14.35 -13.06 -7.59
CA GLN A 202 -15.52 -12.92 -6.73
C GLN A 202 -15.26 -13.63 -5.41
N ILE A 203 -15.39 -12.90 -4.31
CA ILE A 203 -15.28 -13.40 -2.95
C ILE A 203 -16.68 -13.55 -2.37
N THR A 204 -16.93 -14.70 -1.74
CA THR A 204 -18.21 -15.03 -1.09
C THR A 204 -17.93 -15.44 0.35
N VAL A 205 -17.91 -14.46 1.25
CA VAL A 205 -17.68 -14.68 2.69
C VAL A 205 -18.78 -14.05 3.53
N PRO A 206 -19.22 -14.67 4.65
CA PRO A 206 -20.41 -14.23 5.38
C PRO A 206 -20.39 -12.78 5.88
N PHE A 207 -19.20 -12.24 6.15
CA PHE A 207 -18.99 -10.91 6.74
C PHE A 207 -18.79 -9.79 5.72
N VAL A 208 -18.64 -10.11 4.43
CA VAL A 208 -18.56 -9.12 3.34
C VAL A 208 -19.88 -9.11 2.60
N ASN A 209 -20.48 -7.92 2.43
CA ASN A 209 -21.70 -7.73 1.64
C ASN A 209 -22.82 -8.76 1.94
N ASN A 210 -22.96 -9.16 3.21
CA ASN A 210 -23.89 -10.20 3.67
C ASN A 210 -23.76 -11.55 2.93
N GLY A 211 -22.53 -11.97 2.58
CA GLY A 211 -22.29 -13.24 1.91
C GLY A 211 -22.60 -13.25 0.41
N LYS A 212 -22.78 -12.08 -0.22
CA LYS A 212 -22.96 -11.97 -1.67
C LYS A 212 -21.61 -11.93 -2.38
N ASP A 213 -21.58 -12.49 -3.59
CA ASP A 213 -20.45 -12.40 -4.51
C ASP A 213 -20.03 -10.94 -4.69
N THR A 214 -18.80 -10.65 -4.28
CA THR A 214 -18.23 -9.31 -4.32
C THR A 214 -16.84 -9.38 -4.95
N PRO A 215 -16.56 -8.62 -6.02
CA PRO A 215 -15.23 -8.64 -6.63
C PRO A 215 -14.21 -8.05 -5.65
N LEU A 216 -13.03 -8.66 -5.55
CA LEU A 216 -12.00 -8.26 -4.59
C LEU A 216 -11.64 -6.76 -4.70
N ARG A 217 -11.64 -6.21 -5.92
CA ARG A 217 -11.40 -4.78 -6.18
C ARG A 217 -12.40 -3.83 -5.52
N SER A 218 -13.62 -4.29 -5.24
CA SER A 218 -14.67 -3.47 -4.63
C SER A 218 -14.59 -3.42 -3.10
N ILE A 219 -13.53 -3.98 -2.50
CA ILE A 219 -13.30 -4.03 -1.06
C ILE A 219 -12.07 -3.17 -0.73
N PRO A 220 -12.24 -1.84 -0.53
CA PRO A 220 -11.11 -0.93 -0.34
C PRO A 220 -10.56 -0.94 1.09
N ASN A 221 -11.33 -1.49 2.06
CA ASN A 221 -10.95 -1.49 3.46
C ASN A 221 -9.88 -2.56 3.70
N THR A 222 -8.69 -2.13 4.14
CA THR A 222 -7.55 -3.04 4.40
C THR A 222 -7.81 -4.01 5.55
N GLY A 223 -8.63 -3.62 6.54
CA GLY A 223 -9.09 -4.49 7.63
C GLY A 223 -9.99 -5.61 7.12
N GLU A 224 -10.97 -5.29 6.26
CA GLU A 224 -11.83 -6.30 5.61
C GLU A 224 -11.00 -7.27 4.75
N LEU A 225 -10.02 -6.76 3.98
CA LEU A 225 -9.11 -7.60 3.20
C LEU A 225 -8.29 -8.57 4.08
N MET A 226 -7.83 -8.12 5.26
CA MET A 226 -7.12 -8.97 6.23
C MET A 226 -8.03 -10.06 6.81
N GLU A 227 -9.29 -9.74 7.12
CA GLU A 227 -10.28 -10.72 7.59
C GLU A 227 -10.60 -11.77 6.52
N ILE A 228 -10.72 -11.35 5.25
CA ILE A 228 -10.87 -12.26 4.10
C ILE A 228 -9.67 -13.20 3.99
N LEU A 229 -8.45 -12.66 4.09
CA LEU A 229 -7.23 -13.47 4.05
C LEU A 229 -7.23 -14.52 5.17
N ALA A 230 -7.48 -14.12 6.41
CA ALA A 230 -7.54 -15.03 7.56
C ALA A 230 -8.60 -16.13 7.38
N PHE A 231 -9.78 -15.78 6.83
CA PHE A 231 -10.83 -16.75 6.52
C PHE A 231 -10.35 -17.82 5.52
N TYR A 232 -9.71 -17.42 4.43
CA TYR A 232 -9.22 -18.38 3.43
C TYR A 232 -8.01 -19.18 3.91
N GLU A 233 -7.12 -18.59 4.72
CA GLU A 233 -6.02 -19.32 5.37
C GLU A 233 -6.55 -20.43 6.28
N GLN A 234 -7.59 -20.15 7.07
CA GLN A 234 -8.26 -21.17 7.89
C GLN A 234 -8.87 -22.27 7.00
N LYS A 235 -9.53 -21.91 5.90
CA LYS A 235 -10.07 -22.90 4.95
C LYS A 235 -8.99 -23.78 4.33
N VAL A 236 -7.82 -23.22 4.01
CA VAL A 236 -6.67 -23.98 3.50
C VAL A 236 -6.14 -24.94 4.57
N ALA A 237 -6.04 -24.49 5.82
CA ALA A 237 -5.62 -25.35 6.95
C ALA A 237 -6.61 -26.51 7.17
N ASP A 238 -7.92 -26.24 7.20
CA ASP A 238 -8.97 -27.25 7.36
C ASP A 238 -8.94 -28.28 6.24
N ASN A 239 -8.81 -27.83 4.99
CA ASN A 239 -8.74 -28.71 3.82
C ASN A 239 -7.47 -29.57 3.81
N THR A 240 -6.34 -29.01 4.24
CA THR A 240 -5.07 -29.74 4.37
C THR A 240 -5.19 -30.83 5.43
N ALA A 241 -5.75 -30.51 6.60
CA ALA A 241 -5.98 -31.49 7.67
C ALA A 241 -6.94 -32.61 7.22
N LYS A 242 -8.02 -32.26 6.50
CA LYS A 242 -8.94 -33.24 5.92
C LYS A 242 -8.25 -34.16 4.92
N THR A 243 -7.47 -33.61 3.99
CA THR A 243 -6.74 -34.38 2.97
C THR A 243 -5.73 -35.34 3.62
N GLN A 244 -5.02 -34.89 4.66
CA GLN A 244 -4.07 -35.73 5.41
C GLN A 244 -4.76 -36.89 6.14
N LYS A 245 -5.96 -36.65 6.69
CA LYS A 245 -6.78 -37.68 7.31
C LYS A 245 -7.23 -38.73 6.28
N GLU A 246 -7.77 -38.29 5.15
CA GLU A 246 -8.22 -39.18 4.07
C GLU A 246 -7.05 -40.02 3.51
N LEU A 247 -5.86 -39.44 3.36
CA LEU A 247 -4.64 -40.15 2.98
C LEU A 247 -4.28 -41.24 4.02
N THR A 248 -4.37 -40.92 5.31
CA THR A 248 -4.06 -41.87 6.40
C THR A 248 -5.07 -43.02 6.43
N GLU A 249 -6.36 -42.73 6.28
CA GLU A 249 -7.42 -43.75 6.22
C GLU A 249 -7.28 -44.66 4.99
N ALA A 250 -6.97 -44.10 3.82
CA ALA A 250 -6.70 -44.86 2.61
C ALA A 250 -5.46 -45.77 2.76
N GLN A 251 -4.39 -45.28 3.39
CA GLN A 251 -3.20 -46.09 3.70
C GLN A 251 -3.50 -47.22 4.69
N GLN A 252 -4.37 -46.99 5.67
CA GLN A 252 -4.79 -48.03 6.62
C GLN A 252 -5.66 -49.10 5.94
N ALA A 253 -6.63 -48.70 5.12
CA ALA A 253 -7.47 -49.62 4.36
C ALA A 253 -6.63 -50.53 3.43
N MET A 254 -5.60 -49.98 2.79
CA MET A 254 -4.66 -50.75 1.97
C MET A 254 -3.82 -51.76 2.76
N LYS A 255 -3.54 -51.50 4.05
CA LYS A 255 -2.82 -52.45 4.91
C LYS A 255 -3.72 -53.60 5.35
N THR A 256 -4.99 -53.33 5.64
CA THR A 256 -5.95 -54.37 6.04
C THR A 256 -6.32 -55.31 4.89
N ASP A 257 -6.48 -54.78 3.66
CA ASP A 257 -6.72 -55.62 2.46
C ASP A 257 -5.47 -56.41 2.02
N ARG A 258 -4.28 -56.00 2.46
CA ARG A 258 -3.00 -56.67 2.18
C ARG A 258 -2.48 -57.49 3.36
N SER A 259 -3.34 -57.93 4.27
CA SER A 259 -3.03 -59.11 5.09
C SER A 259 -2.61 -60.20 4.09
N GLY A 260 -1.32 -60.53 4.03
CA GLY A 260 -0.62 -61.06 2.84
C GLY A 260 -1.12 -62.37 2.22
N ASP A 261 -2.28 -62.86 2.63
CA ASP A 261 -3.01 -63.96 2.01
C ASP A 261 -4.25 -63.53 1.19
N GLY A 262 -4.62 -62.24 1.10
CA GLY A 262 -5.78 -61.79 0.30
C GLY A 262 -7.14 -62.28 0.82
N GLY A 263 -7.25 -62.62 2.10
CA GLY A 263 -8.43 -63.24 2.71
C GLY A 263 -8.51 -64.75 2.50
N CYS A 264 -7.51 -65.39 1.86
CA CYS A 264 -7.47 -66.82 1.67
C CYS A 264 -7.49 -67.58 3.02
N THR A 265 -6.80 -67.11 4.07
CA THR A 265 -6.73 -67.86 5.33
C THR A 265 -8.06 -67.95 6.09
N GLN A 266 -9.03 -67.09 5.74
CA GLN A 266 -10.38 -67.13 6.30
C GLN A 266 -11.28 -68.20 5.63
N ILE A 267 -10.84 -68.80 4.53
CA ILE A 267 -11.60 -69.81 3.79
C ILE A 267 -11.24 -71.21 4.32
N THR A 268 -12.17 -71.82 5.05
CA THR A 268 -11.97 -73.14 5.66
C THR A 268 -12.34 -74.30 4.72
N GLU A 269 -13.22 -74.05 3.74
CA GLU A 269 -13.73 -75.08 2.83
C GLU A 269 -12.87 -75.19 1.54
N PRO A 270 -12.38 -76.39 1.18
CA PRO A 270 -11.49 -76.58 0.02
C PRO A 270 -12.07 -76.11 -1.32
N THR A 271 -13.36 -76.37 -1.58
CA THR A 271 -14.02 -76.01 -2.85
C THR A 271 -14.11 -74.50 -3.01
N ALA A 272 -14.52 -73.80 -1.94
CA ALA A 272 -14.60 -72.35 -1.87
C ALA A 272 -13.21 -71.72 -2.01
N CYS A 273 -12.18 -72.31 -1.39
CA CYS A 273 -10.80 -71.86 -1.55
C CYS A 273 -10.35 -71.96 -3.01
N ASN A 274 -10.52 -73.14 -3.61
CA ASN A 274 -10.09 -73.41 -4.96
C ASN A 274 -10.96 -72.71 -6.03
N SER A 275 -12.14 -72.20 -5.67
CA SER A 275 -12.95 -71.34 -6.54
C SER A 275 -12.39 -69.92 -6.69
N LYS A 276 -11.56 -69.44 -5.75
CA LYS A 276 -10.97 -68.10 -5.82
C LYS A 276 -9.79 -68.07 -6.79
N PRO A 277 -9.65 -67.03 -7.62
CA PRO A 277 -8.61 -66.95 -8.64
C PRO A 277 -7.19 -66.73 -8.07
N PHE A 278 -7.07 -66.44 -6.77
CA PHE A 278 -5.79 -66.15 -6.10
C PHE A 278 -5.52 -67.04 -4.88
N CYS A 279 -6.41 -67.99 -4.56
CA CYS A 279 -6.25 -68.91 -3.43
C CYS A 279 -6.11 -70.36 -3.87
N SER A 280 -5.35 -71.16 -3.12
CA SER A 280 -5.23 -72.61 -3.29
C SER A 280 -5.29 -73.31 -1.94
N TYR A 281 -6.06 -74.40 -1.88
CA TYR A 281 -6.13 -75.22 -0.69
C TYR A 281 -4.91 -76.15 -0.62
N ASN A 282 -4.26 -76.19 0.53
CA ASN A 282 -3.05 -76.99 0.72
C ASN A 282 -3.39 -78.37 1.29
N GLU A 283 -3.50 -79.38 0.42
CA GLU A 283 -3.79 -80.77 0.84
C GLU A 283 -2.54 -81.56 1.25
N SER A 284 -1.33 -81.06 0.95
CA SER A 284 -0.07 -81.81 1.04
C SER A 284 0.66 -81.70 2.38
N THR A 285 0.00 -81.19 3.41
CA THR A 285 0.60 -80.96 4.74
C THR A 285 -0.14 -81.69 5.86
N THR A 286 0.51 -81.83 7.01
CA THR A 286 -0.09 -82.30 8.27
C THR A 286 -1.40 -81.56 8.56
N ASP A 287 -2.32 -82.17 9.31
CA ASP A 287 -3.68 -81.64 9.53
C ASP A 287 -3.71 -80.17 9.99
N ASP A 288 -2.69 -79.73 10.75
CA ASP A 288 -2.57 -78.35 11.25
C ASP A 288 -2.26 -77.30 10.16
N ASP A 289 -1.82 -77.72 8.97
CA ASP A 289 -1.46 -76.84 7.85
C ASP A 289 -2.42 -76.92 6.65
N LYS A 290 -3.50 -77.71 6.77
CA LYS A 290 -4.59 -77.81 5.79
C LYS A 290 -5.48 -76.56 5.81
N LYS A 291 -4.96 -75.49 5.22
CA LYS A 291 -5.65 -74.19 5.10
C LYS A 291 -5.50 -73.62 3.70
N CYS A 292 -6.46 -72.77 3.36
CA CYS A 292 -6.42 -71.99 2.14
C CYS A 292 -5.33 -70.91 2.23
N LYS A 293 -4.45 -70.84 1.22
CA LYS A 293 -3.35 -69.88 1.15
C LYS A 293 -3.36 -69.15 -0.18
N TYR A 294 -2.80 -67.95 -0.19
CA TYR A 294 -2.55 -67.23 -1.44
C TYR A 294 -1.62 -68.04 -2.35
N ASN A 295 -1.99 -68.15 -3.62
CA ASN A 295 -1.22 -68.83 -4.65
C ASN A 295 -0.89 -67.82 -5.77
N ALA A 296 0.35 -67.32 -5.76
CA ALA A 296 0.84 -66.31 -6.71
C ALA A 296 0.77 -66.78 -8.17
N THR A 297 1.01 -68.06 -8.44
CA THR A 297 0.92 -68.65 -9.78
C THR A 297 -0.51 -68.57 -10.27
N LYS A 298 -1.47 -69.01 -9.45
CA LYS A 298 -2.90 -68.97 -9.78
C LYS A 298 -3.41 -67.53 -9.99
N ALA A 299 -2.97 -66.60 -9.13
CA ALA A 299 -3.29 -65.18 -9.26
C ALA A 299 -2.81 -64.61 -10.60
N THR A 300 -1.57 -64.94 -10.99
CA THR A 300 -0.96 -64.52 -12.27
C THR A 300 -1.73 -65.09 -13.47
N GLU A 301 -2.05 -66.39 -13.45
CA GLU A 301 -2.79 -67.07 -14.52
C GLU A 301 -4.21 -66.51 -14.72
N ASN A 302 -4.86 -66.05 -13.64
CA ASN A 302 -6.21 -65.50 -13.68
C ASN A 302 -6.24 -63.97 -13.83
N GLY A 303 -5.09 -63.31 -14.06
CA GLY A 303 -5.02 -61.86 -14.24
C GLY A 303 -5.32 -61.04 -12.98
N VAL A 304 -5.23 -61.65 -11.79
CA VAL A 304 -5.36 -60.95 -10.51
C VAL A 304 -4.05 -60.20 -10.25
N PRO A 305 -4.08 -58.90 -9.86
CA PRO A 305 -2.88 -58.17 -9.52
C PRO A 305 -2.09 -58.90 -8.44
N VAL A 306 -0.90 -59.40 -8.79
CA VAL A 306 -0.02 -60.08 -7.83
C VAL A 306 0.37 -59.06 -6.77
N ALA A 307 0.02 -59.32 -5.50
CA ALA A 307 0.44 -58.47 -4.41
C ALA A 307 1.97 -58.41 -4.40
N GLN A 308 2.53 -57.26 -4.78
CA GLN A 308 3.96 -56.99 -4.62
C GLN A 308 4.28 -57.09 -3.13
N THR A 309 5.03 -58.13 -2.75
CA THR A 309 5.67 -58.24 -1.45
C THR A 309 6.60 -57.05 -1.29
N GLN A 310 6.18 -56.05 -0.54
CA GLN A 310 7.13 -55.12 0.05
C GLN A 310 7.78 -55.87 1.21
N THR A 311 9.03 -56.28 1.00
CA THR A 311 9.93 -56.75 2.04
C THR A 311 9.88 -55.73 3.17
N GLY A 312 9.24 -56.12 4.28
CA GLY A 312 9.20 -55.33 5.50
C GLY A 312 10.63 -54.94 5.87
N GLY A 313 10.89 -53.63 5.87
CA GLY A 313 12.10 -53.08 6.44
C GLY A 313 12.19 -53.54 7.89
N SER A 314 13.25 -54.30 8.18
CA SER A 314 13.64 -54.69 9.52
C SER A 314 13.58 -53.46 10.43
N GLU A 315 12.81 -53.56 11.50
CA GLU A 315 12.93 -52.68 12.65
C GLU A 315 14.36 -52.74 13.16
N THR A 316 15.15 -51.69 12.91
CA THR A 316 16.32 -51.39 13.74
C THR A 316 15.88 -50.37 14.78
N THR A 317 15.41 -50.91 15.90
CA THR A 317 15.43 -50.23 17.18
C THR A 317 16.89 -49.96 17.55
N THR A 318 17.33 -48.72 17.41
CA THR A 318 18.57 -48.26 18.05
C THR A 318 18.17 -47.36 19.22
N GLU A 319 18.12 -47.94 20.40
CA GLU A 319 18.31 -47.19 21.64
C GLU A 319 19.78 -46.79 21.74
N LYS A 320 20.04 -45.49 21.84
CA LYS A 320 21.13 -44.93 22.61
C LYS A 320 20.76 -43.54 23.09
#